data_AF-A0A3N5NHG6-F1
#
_entry.id   AF-A0A3N5NHG6-F1
#
_cell.length_a   1.000
_cell.length_b   1.000
_cell.length_c   1.000
_cell.angle_alpha   90.00
_cell.angle_beta   90.00
_cell.angle_gamma   90.00
#
_symmetry.space_group_name_H-M   'P 1'
#
loop_
_entity.id
_entity.type
_entity.pdbx_description
1 polymer ?
#
loop_
_entity_poly.entity_id
_entity_poly.type
_entity_poly.pdbx_seq_one_letter_code
_entity_poly.pdbx_strand_id
1 'polypeptide(L)'
;MDRIFIALGSLSAFVGVGLGAFAAHALKARLAADLLVAFEVGVRYQMYHALALLAVGLAYARWPGAVLAASGWLFLAGTLLFSGSLYA
;
A
#
# COMPACT_ATOMS: atom_id res chain seq x y z
N MET A 1 5.53 -17.43 -5.17
CA MET A 1 5.35 -15.95 -5.19
C MET A 1 4.65 -15.47 -3.93
N ASP A 2 3.93 -16.35 -3.25
CA ASP A 2 3.51 -16.28 -1.85
C ASP A 2 4.45 -15.47 -0.92
N ARG A 3 5.67 -15.94 -0.61
CA ARG A 3 6.59 -15.23 0.31
C ARG A 3 6.92 -13.81 -0.14
N ILE A 4 7.06 -13.59 -1.45
CA ILE A 4 7.36 -12.28 -2.02
C ILE A 4 6.19 -11.33 -1.77
N PHE A 5 4.96 -11.74 -2.09
CA PHE A 5 3.77 -10.90 -1.87
C PHE A 5 3.49 -10.67 -0.39
N ILE A 6 3.72 -11.66 0.47
CA ILE A 6 3.60 -11.48 1.93
C ILE A 6 4.63 -10.46 2.43
N ALA A 7 5.89 -10.57 2.00
CA ALA A 7 6.94 -9.63 2.38
C ALA A 7 6.63 -8.20 1.89
N LEU A 8 6.23 -8.05 0.63
CA LEU A 8 5.86 -6.76 0.05
C LEU A 8 4.63 -6.15 0.72
N GLY A 9 3.59 -6.94 0.99
CA GLY A 9 2.40 -6.49 1.71
C GLY A 9 2.74 -6.05 3.14
N SER A 10 3.57 -6.80 3.85
CA SER A 10 4.01 -6.47 5.22
C SER A 10 4.85 -5.18 5.24
N LEU A 11 5.78 -5.04 4.31
CA LEU A 11 6.60 -3.83 4.20
C LEU A 11 5.75 -2.61 3.82
N SER A 12 4.84 -2.77 2.86
CA SER A 12 3.91 -1.71 2.45
C SER A 12 3.01 -1.28 3.62
N ALA A 13 2.53 -2.22 4.44
CA ALA A 13 1.77 -1.93 5.64
C ALA A 13 2.59 -1.15 6.68
N PHE A 14 3.83 -1.58 6.94
CA PHE A 14 4.75 -0.87 7.83
C PHE A 14 4.98 0.58 7.38
N VAL A 15 5.26 0.79 6.09
CA VAL A 15 5.42 2.13 5.52
C VAL A 15 4.12 2.92 5.64
N GLY A 16 2.96 2.32 5.36
CA GLY A 16 1.65 2.99 5.43
C GLY A 16 1.34 3.50 6.85
N VAL A 17 1.59 2.69 7.88
CA VAL A 17 1.45 3.12 9.27
C VAL A 17 2.43 4.25 9.61
N GLY A 18 3.69 4.14 9.17
CA GLY A 18 4.71 5.18 9.37
C GLY A 18 4.32 6.52 8.74
N LEU A 19 3.86 6.50 7.48
CA LEU A 19 3.39 7.69 6.77
C LEU A 19 2.13 8.27 7.41
N GLY A 20 1.18 7.43 7.83
CA GLY A 20 -0.03 7.89 8.53
C GLY A 20 0.29 8.58 9.86
N ALA A 21 1.21 8.02 10.65
CA ALA A 21 1.68 8.66 11.88
C ALA A 21 2.38 10.00 11.60
N PHE A 22 3.22 10.04 10.56
CA PHE A 22 3.90 11.25 10.12
C PHE A 22 2.90 12.34 9.68
N ALA A 23 1.87 11.99 8.92
CA ALA A 23 0.82 12.92 8.51
C ALA A 23 0.12 13.55 9.72
N ALA A 24 -0.32 12.70 10.66
CA ALA A 24 -1.10 13.12 11.82
C ALA A 24 -0.32 14.01 12.81
N HIS A 25 0.98 13.74 13.00
CA HIS A 25 1.78 14.39 14.05
C HIS A 25 2.70 15.50 13.52
N ALA A 26 3.25 15.35 12.31
CA ALA A 26 4.27 16.26 11.78
C ALA A 26 3.75 17.13 10.62
N LEU A 27 2.91 16.56 9.75
CA LEU A 27 2.51 17.21 8.50
C LEU A 27 1.28 18.11 8.64
N LYS A 28 0.37 17.78 9.56
CA LYS A 28 -0.91 18.49 9.77
C LYS A 28 -0.78 20.01 9.95
N ALA A 29 0.30 20.47 10.59
CA ALA A 29 0.57 21.91 10.80
C ALA A 29 1.38 22.57 9.67
N ARG A 30 1.85 21.79 8.68
CA ARG A 30 2.80 22.22 7.64
C ARG A 30 2.23 22.17 6.22
N LEU A 31 1.17 21.40 5.99
CA LEU A 31 0.52 21.28 4.68
C LEU A 31 -0.82 22.04 4.63
N ALA A 32 -1.17 22.48 3.42
CA ALA A 32 -2.53 22.90 3.13
C ALA A 32 -3.51 21.72 3.33
N ALA A 33 -4.75 22.02 3.73
CA ALA A 33 -5.70 21.01 4.15
C ALA A 33 -6.06 20.01 3.02
N ASP A 34 -6.14 20.49 1.78
CA ASP A 34 -6.38 19.69 0.58
C ASP A 34 -5.22 18.72 0.30
N LEU A 35 -3.98 19.17 0.44
CA LEU A 35 -2.80 18.31 0.28
C LEU A 35 -2.70 17.27 1.39
N LEU A 36 -3.03 17.63 2.63
CA LEU A 36 -3.07 16.68 3.75
C LEU A 36 -4.13 15.60 3.50
N VAL A 37 -5.31 15.98 3.00
CA VAL A 37 -6.36 15.02 2.63
C VAL A 37 -5.89 14.11 1.50
N ALA A 38 -5.24 14.64 0.46
CA ALA A 38 -4.67 13.83 -0.62
C ALA A 38 -3.64 12.83 -0.10
N PHE A 39 -2.74 13.27 0.79
CA PHE A 39 -1.76 12.42 1.43
C PHE A 39 -2.41 11.28 2.24
N GLU A 40 -3.41 11.60 3.06
CA GLU A 40 -4.17 10.60 3.84
C GLU A 40 -4.93 9.61 2.94
N VAL A 41 -5.46 10.08 1.80
CA VAL A 41 -6.04 9.20 0.77
C VAL A 41 -4.97 8.25 0.22
N GLY A 42 -3.77 8.75 -0.10
CA GLY A 42 -2.63 7.94 -0.54
C GLY A 42 -2.30 6.83 0.45
N VAL A 43 -2.16 7.17 1.74
CA VAL A 43 -1.87 6.23 2.83
C VAL A 43 -2.96 5.18 2.97
N ARG A 44 -4.24 5.59 2.89
CA ARG A 44 -5.38 4.68 2.99
C ARG A 44 -5.38 3.64 1.87
N TYR A 45 -5.18 4.06 0.63
CA TYR A 45 -5.15 3.11 -0.50
C TYR A 45 -3.88 2.24 -0.51
N GLN A 46 -2.75 2.76 -0.02
CA GLN A 46 -1.56 1.94 0.22
C GLN A 46 -1.86 0.82 1.22
N MET A 47 -2.57 1.11 2.31
CA MET A 47 -2.96 0.09 3.28
C MET A 47 -3.93 -0.95 2.70
N TYR A 48 -4.88 -0.54 1.86
CA TYR A 48 -5.77 -1.48 1.19
C TYR A 48 -5.01 -2.41 0.24
N HIS A 49 -4.08 -1.88 -0.55
CA HIS A 49 -3.22 -2.70 -1.41
C HIS A 49 -2.25 -3.58 -0.62
N ALA A 50 -1.75 -3.12 0.53
CA ALA A 50 -0.91 -3.94 1.41
C ALA A 50 -1.69 -5.16 1.92
N LEU A 51 -2.92 -4.97 2.41
CA LEU A 51 -3.78 -6.06 2.84
C LEU A 51 -4.15 -7.00 1.68
N ALA A 52 -4.43 -6.44 0.50
CA ALA A 52 -4.68 -7.22 -0.70
C ALA A 52 -3.46 -8.08 -1.11
N LEU A 53 -2.24 -7.52 -1.03
CA LEU A 53 -0.98 -8.26 -1.27
C LEU A 53 -0.80 -9.42 -0.29
N LEU A 54 -1.08 -9.21 1.00
CA LEU A 54 -1.06 -10.27 2.01
C LEU A 54 -2.07 -11.37 1.66
N ALA A 55 -3.30 -11.00 1.31
CA ALA A 55 -4.35 -11.93 0.91
C ALA A 55 -3.98 -12.72 -0.35
N VAL A 56 -3.43 -12.06 -1.37
CA VAL A 56 -2.93 -12.70 -2.60
C VAL A 56 -1.78 -13.64 -2.29
N GLY A 57 -0.85 -13.26 -1.42
CA GLY A 57 0.26 -14.13 -0.99
C GLY A 57 -0.22 -15.41 -0.30
N LEU A 58 -1.18 -15.29 0.61
CA LEU A 58 -1.83 -16.44 1.27
C LEU A 58 -2.61 -17.31 0.29
N ALA A 59 -3.39 -16.71 -0.62
CA ALA A 59 -4.14 -17.44 -1.63
C ALA A 59 -3.20 -18.17 -2.61
N TYR A 60 -2.09 -17.54 -3.03
CA TYR A 60 -1.10 -18.13 -3.92
C TYR A 60 -0.42 -19.35 -3.30
N ALA A 61 -0.23 -19.36 -1.97
CA ALA A 61 0.33 -20.52 -1.27
C ALA A 61 -0.57 -21.76 -1.39
N ARG A 62 -1.89 -21.59 -1.55
CA ARG A 62 -2.87 -22.68 -1.66
C ARG A 62 -3.23 -23.01 -3.12
N TRP A 63 -3.30 -22.01 -3.99
CA TRP A 63 -3.76 -22.11 -5.37
C TRP A 63 -2.84 -21.31 -6.31
N PRO A 64 -1.60 -21.76 -6.56
CA PRO A 64 -0.68 -21.03 -7.41
C PRO A 64 -1.22 -20.92 -8.84
N GLY A 65 -1.05 -19.75 -9.47
CA GLY A 65 -1.51 -19.52 -10.84
C GLY A 65 -1.16 -18.13 -11.37
N ALA A 66 -1.18 -17.99 -12.70
CA ALA A 66 -0.81 -16.75 -13.40
C ALA A 66 -1.70 -15.56 -13.03
N VAL A 67 -3.00 -15.80 -12.78
CA VAL A 67 -3.94 -14.74 -12.38
C VAL A 67 -3.55 -14.14 -11.03
N LEU A 68 -3.32 -14.96 -10.00
CA LEU A 68 -2.90 -14.46 -8.68
C LEU A 68 -1.51 -13.80 -8.72
N ALA A 69 -0.60 -14.33 -9.55
CA ALA A 69 0.69 -13.69 -9.80
C ALA A 69 0.50 -12.27 -10.37
N ALA A 70 -0.32 -12.12 -11.41
CA ALA A 70 -0.63 -10.82 -12.00
C ALA A 70 -1.32 -9.89 -11.00
N SER A 71 -2.30 -10.38 -10.23
CA SER A 71 -3.00 -9.58 -9.20
C SER A 71 -2.02 -9.00 -8.18
N GLY A 72 -1.08 -9.80 -7.67
CA GLY A 72 -0.08 -9.31 -6.71
C GLY A 72 0.78 -8.18 -7.29
N TRP A 73 1.27 -8.34 -8.51
CA TRP A 73 2.04 -7.28 -9.18
C TRP A 73 1.21 -6.03 -9.49
N LEU A 74 -0.05 -6.18 -9.86
CA LEU A 74 -0.95 -5.06 -10.12
C LEU A 74 -1.27 -4.27 -8.84
N PHE A 75 -1.43 -4.91 -7.68
CA PHE A 75 -1.57 -4.21 -6.41
C PHE A 75 -0.31 -3.44 -6.01
N LEU A 76 0.88 -4.03 -6.24
CA LEU A 76 2.14 -3.33 -6.02
C LEU A 76 2.26 -2.11 -6.93
N ALA A 77 2.04 -2.30 -8.24
CA ALA A 77 2.09 -1.22 -9.23
C ALA A 77 1.06 -0.12 -8.90
N GLY A 78 -0.17 -0.50 -8.55
CA GLY A 78 -1.20 0.43 -8.12
C GLY A 78 -0.81 1.23 -6.88
N THR A 79 -0.11 0.61 -5.92
CA THR A 79 0.42 1.33 -4.75
C THR A 79 1.43 2.39 -5.16
N LEU A 80 2.39 2.05 -6.03
CA LEU A 80 3.43 2.98 -6.46
C LEU A 80 2.87 4.11 -7.34
N LEU A 81 1.97 3.79 -8.27
CA LEU A 81 1.41 4.78 -9.20
C LEU A 81 0.36 5.68 -8.55
N PHE A 82 -0.59 5.10 -7.82
CA PHE A 82 -1.67 5.88 -7.20
C PHE A 82 -1.23 6.50 -5.87
N SER A 83 -0.86 5.70 -4.87
CA SER A 83 -0.47 6.27 -3.57
C SER A 83 0.82 7.09 -3.69
N GLY A 84 1.79 6.64 -4.49
CA GLY A 84 3.02 7.40 -4.71
C GLY A 84 2.80 8.75 -5.38
N SER A 85 1.84 8.89 -6.30
CA SER A 85 1.53 10.20 -6.90
C SER A 85 0.81 11.15 -5.95
N LEU A 86 0.10 10.65 -4.94
CA LEU A 86 -0.54 11.46 -3.90
C LEU A 86 0.42 11.89 -2.77
N TYR A 87 1.63 11.32 -2.73
CA TYR A 87 2.68 11.71 -1.77
C TYR A 87 3.62 12.79 -2.30
N ALA A 88 3.61 13.03 -3.61
CA ALA A 88 4.44 14.03 -4.28
C ALA A 88 3.80 15.42 -4.23
#